data_AF-A0A968ICJ3-F1
#
_entry.id   AF-A0A968ICJ3-F1
#
_cell.length_a   1.000
_cell.length_b   1.000
_cell.length_c   1.000
_cell.angle_alpha   90.00
_cell.angle_beta   90.00
_cell.angle_gamma   90.00
#
_symmetry.space_group_name_H-M   'P 1'
#
loop_
_entity.id
_entity.type
_entity.pdbx_description
1 polymer ?
#
loop_
_entity_poly.entity_id
_entity_poly.type
_entity_poly.pdbx_seq_one_letter_code
_entity_poly.pdbx_strand_id
1 'polypeptide(L)'
;MSTLLQSRDRNNFLNLSLTEIKITAHSHWALGSILKILAAGLATENPPQLRSLGIAISLLLAIYALIQGRDPQTRNRTASDWWVYVGLVEIVATTVYARLIWQQLSILDPFRVIIVCIVALFIYQIPWRSLGWELTPWHRFAASIPALTTLVTIEDISYLSLLVVAAFYGRIALRQKEIRWTYISLVFIDLAIARFLWENSLTDILWYASIIGLSLLYIAQLDPTLSQPQQRNNRHILRISGSGIICFIALLFNQETGLTPTIISLVAIFLGLGLQIRAFLFVGTITFILTGFYQLVILSFERPLAKWIIGLIAGIIFIFIAANFERRREAIMRVIQNWIEKLTYWE
;
A
#
# COMPACT_ATOMS: atom_id res chain seq x y z
N MET A 1 -30.63 -47.79 -44.06
CA MET A 1 -31.06 -47.66 -42.65
C MET A 1 -29.94 -47.02 -41.84
N SER A 2 -29.28 -45.90 -42.19
CA SER A 2 -29.69 -44.59 -42.70
C SER A 2 -30.89 -43.98 -41.97
N THR A 3 -30.60 -42.88 -41.26
CA THR A 3 -31.48 -41.76 -40.92
C THR A 3 -32.60 -41.97 -39.90
N LEU A 4 -32.28 -42.24 -38.62
CA LEU A 4 -33.22 -42.00 -37.50
C LEU A 4 -32.61 -41.37 -36.23
N LEU A 5 -31.35 -40.94 -36.25
CA LEU A 5 -30.72 -40.23 -35.13
C LEU A 5 -30.02 -38.95 -35.58
N GLN A 6 -30.66 -38.21 -36.48
CA GLN A 6 -30.26 -36.86 -36.82
C GLN A 6 -31.43 -35.91 -36.62
N SER A 7 -31.24 -35.00 -35.67
CA SER A 7 -31.81 -33.65 -35.62
C SER A 7 -33.33 -33.48 -35.51
N ARG A 8 -33.91 -33.66 -34.32
CA ARG A 8 -35.07 -32.85 -33.89
C ARG A 8 -35.20 -32.85 -32.37
N ASP A 9 -35.37 -31.63 -31.84
CA ASP A 9 -35.73 -31.27 -30.46
C ASP A 9 -34.68 -31.33 -29.36
N ARG A 10 -33.53 -30.70 -29.59
CA ARG A 10 -32.59 -30.30 -28.53
C ARG A 10 -32.97 -28.99 -27.81
N ASN A 11 -34.09 -28.37 -28.17
CA ASN A 11 -34.47 -27.03 -27.74
C ASN A 11 -35.62 -26.98 -26.72
N ASN A 12 -36.34 -28.09 -26.53
CA ASN A 12 -37.49 -28.16 -25.62
C ASN A 12 -37.27 -29.28 -24.60
N PHE A 13 -37.28 -28.95 -23.32
CA PHE A 13 -37.24 -29.91 -22.22
C PHE A 13 -38.52 -29.71 -21.40
N LEU A 14 -39.32 -30.76 -21.21
CA LEU A 14 -40.63 -30.69 -20.52
C LEU A 14 -41.57 -29.60 -21.08
N ASN A 15 -41.71 -29.50 -22.41
CA ASN A 15 -42.53 -28.50 -23.13
C ASN A 15 -42.13 -27.03 -22.92
N LEU A 16 -41.03 -26.74 -22.23
CA LEU A 16 -40.48 -25.39 -22.12
C LEU A 16 -39.31 -25.22 -23.07
N SER A 17 -39.24 -24.05 -23.71
CA SER A 17 -38.07 -23.68 -24.49
C SER A 17 -36.85 -23.47 -23.58
N LEU A 18 -35.66 -23.73 -24.10
CA LEU A 18 -34.41 -23.49 -23.39
C LEU A 18 -34.26 -22.03 -22.92
N THR A 19 -34.87 -21.09 -23.63
CA THR A 19 -34.90 -19.66 -23.25
C THR A 19 -35.76 -19.44 -22.01
N GLU A 20 -36.96 -20.03 -21.96
CA GLU A 20 -37.84 -19.92 -20.79
C GLU A 20 -37.20 -20.53 -19.55
N ILE A 21 -36.60 -21.72 -19.68
CA ILE A 21 -35.88 -22.38 -18.58
C ILE A 21 -34.75 -21.50 -18.04
N LYS A 22 -33.98 -20.85 -18.93
CA LYS A 22 -32.91 -19.93 -18.53
C LYS A 22 -33.43 -18.69 -17.82
N ILE A 23 -34.49 -18.06 -18.34
CA ILE A 23 -35.11 -16.88 -17.72
C ILE A 23 -35.60 -17.25 -16.32
N THR A 24 -36.35 -18.35 -16.18
CA THR A 24 -36.83 -18.82 -14.89
C THR A 24 -35.69 -19.09 -13.92
N ALA A 25 -34.61 -19.74 -14.36
CA ALA A 25 -33.45 -20.02 -13.52
C ALA A 25 -32.74 -18.73 -13.05
N HIS A 26 -32.52 -17.76 -13.95
CA HIS A 26 -31.92 -16.47 -13.60
C HIS A 26 -32.80 -15.67 -12.63
N SER A 27 -34.12 -15.68 -12.82
CA SER A 27 -35.06 -15.01 -11.91
C SER A 27 -35.07 -15.64 -10.52
N HIS A 28 -35.06 -16.97 -10.43
CA HIS A 28 -34.97 -17.68 -9.15
C HIS A 28 -33.64 -17.42 -8.45
N TRP A 29 -32.54 -17.43 -9.20
CA TRP A 29 -31.23 -17.09 -8.68
C TRP A 29 -31.22 -15.65 -8.14
N ALA A 30 -31.71 -14.67 -8.90
CA ALA A 30 -31.76 -13.27 -8.47
C ALA A 30 -32.61 -13.07 -7.22
N LEU A 31 -33.80 -13.69 -7.18
CA LEU A 31 -34.68 -13.67 -6.01
C LEU A 31 -34.00 -14.32 -4.79
N GLY A 32 -33.34 -15.47 -4.98
CA GLY A 32 -32.58 -16.14 -3.94
C GLY A 32 -31.45 -15.27 -3.36
N SER A 33 -30.71 -14.56 -4.22
CA SER A 33 -29.65 -13.64 -3.80
C SER A 33 -30.20 -12.46 -2.99
N ILE A 34 -31.36 -11.90 -3.38
CA ILE A 34 -32.04 -10.83 -2.63
C ILE A 34 -32.51 -11.36 -1.27
N LEU A 35 -33.16 -12.52 -1.24
CA LEU A 35 -33.64 -13.15 -0.01
C LEU A 35 -32.49 -13.47 0.96
N LYS A 36 -31.33 -13.88 0.47
CA LYS A 36 -30.12 -14.09 1.29
C LYS A 36 -29.69 -12.81 2.00
N ILE A 37 -29.67 -11.67 1.30
CA ILE A 37 -29.30 -10.36 1.90
C ILE A 37 -30.32 -9.97 2.98
N LEU A 38 -31.63 -10.13 2.70
CA LEU A 38 -32.67 -9.86 3.68
C LEU A 38 -32.55 -10.79 4.91
N ALA A 39 -32.30 -12.08 4.69
CA ALA A 39 -32.09 -13.05 5.76
C ALA A 39 -30.87 -12.70 6.62
N ALA A 40 -29.78 -12.22 6.02
CA ALA A 40 -28.61 -11.75 6.76
C ALA A 40 -28.93 -10.57 7.67
N GLY A 41 -29.77 -9.62 7.22
CA GLY A 41 -30.21 -8.48 8.01
C GLY A 41 -31.10 -8.86 9.20
N LEU A 42 -31.95 -9.88 9.05
CA LEU A 42 -32.84 -10.37 10.12
C LEU A 42 -32.13 -11.29 11.12
N ALA A 43 -31.06 -11.95 10.70
CA ALA A 43 -30.37 -12.94 11.52
C ALA A 43 -29.57 -12.34 12.69
N THR A 44 -29.36 -11.02 12.72
CA THR A 44 -28.74 -10.30 13.85
C THR A 44 -29.64 -10.31 15.08
N GLU A 45 -30.96 -10.30 14.90
CA GLU A 45 -31.94 -10.32 16.00
C GLU A 45 -32.38 -11.74 16.33
N ASN A 46 -32.57 -12.59 15.31
CA ASN A 46 -33.08 -13.95 15.46
C ASN A 46 -32.25 -14.94 14.63
N PRO A 47 -31.22 -15.59 15.23
CA PRO A 47 -30.38 -16.50 14.48
C PRO A 47 -31.16 -17.75 14.03
N PRO A 48 -31.03 -18.18 12.77
CA PRO A 48 -31.80 -19.31 12.23
C PRO A 48 -31.39 -20.64 12.87
N GLN A 49 -32.35 -21.56 13.01
CA GLN A 49 -32.11 -22.91 13.56
C GLN A 49 -31.32 -23.79 12.57
N LEU A 50 -31.62 -23.71 11.27
CA LEU A 50 -30.99 -24.52 10.22
C LEU A 50 -29.81 -23.78 9.55
N ARG A 51 -28.80 -23.43 10.34
CA ARG A 51 -27.65 -22.61 9.89
C ARG A 51 -26.90 -23.22 8.71
N SER A 52 -26.59 -24.51 8.78
CA SER A 52 -25.85 -25.24 7.75
C SER A 52 -26.58 -25.27 6.41
N LEU A 53 -27.90 -25.46 6.42
CA LEU A 53 -28.74 -25.47 5.23
C LEU A 53 -28.75 -24.09 4.55
N GLY A 54 -28.88 -23.01 5.33
CA GLY A 54 -28.83 -21.65 4.79
C GLY A 54 -27.50 -21.32 4.10
N ILE A 55 -26.37 -21.76 4.69
CA ILE A 55 -25.04 -21.61 4.09
C ILE A 55 -24.94 -22.46 2.81
N ALA A 56 -25.39 -23.71 2.84
CA ALA A 56 -25.35 -24.60 1.68
C ALA A 56 -26.13 -24.02 0.48
N ILE A 57 -27.35 -23.52 0.72
CA ILE A 57 -28.15 -22.86 -0.32
C ILE A 57 -27.44 -21.62 -0.87
N SER A 58 -26.84 -20.82 0.00
CA SER A 58 -26.08 -19.61 -0.41
C SER A 58 -24.85 -19.97 -1.26
N LEU A 59 -24.15 -21.05 -0.93
CA LEU A 59 -23.06 -21.57 -1.76
C LEU A 59 -23.56 -22.11 -3.11
N LEU A 60 -24.74 -22.74 -3.16
CA LEU A 60 -25.32 -23.20 -4.43
C LEU A 60 -25.67 -22.03 -5.36
N LEU A 61 -26.14 -20.90 -4.82
CA LEU A 61 -26.35 -19.67 -5.61
C LEU A 61 -25.03 -19.14 -6.20
N ALA A 62 -23.96 -19.16 -5.41
CA ALA A 62 -22.63 -18.78 -5.89
C ALA A 62 -22.11 -19.73 -6.97
N ILE A 63 -22.21 -21.04 -6.74
CA ILE A 63 -21.79 -22.08 -7.69
C ILE A 63 -22.58 -21.96 -8.99
N TYR A 64 -23.89 -21.71 -8.93
CA TYR A 64 -24.70 -21.49 -10.12
C TYR A 64 -24.15 -20.35 -10.97
N ALA A 65 -23.87 -19.19 -10.38
CA ALA A 65 -23.29 -18.05 -11.08
C ALA A 65 -21.91 -18.40 -11.70
N LEU A 66 -21.04 -19.10 -10.95
CA LEU A 66 -19.75 -19.55 -11.48
C LEU A 66 -19.88 -20.53 -12.65
N ILE A 67 -20.87 -21.43 -12.62
CA ILE A 67 -21.17 -22.35 -13.73
C ILE A 67 -21.67 -21.57 -14.95
N GLN A 68 -22.52 -20.55 -14.78
CA GLN A 68 -22.95 -19.70 -15.90
C GLN A 68 -21.79 -18.90 -16.51
N GLY A 69 -20.79 -18.54 -15.69
CA GLY A 69 -19.56 -17.91 -16.16
C GLY A 69 -18.55 -18.86 -16.80
N ARG A 70 -18.83 -20.17 -16.85
CA ARG A 70 -17.99 -21.18 -17.49
C ARG A 70 -18.39 -21.36 -18.94
N ASP A 71 -17.76 -20.64 -19.85
CA ASP A 71 -17.94 -20.88 -21.26
C ASP A 71 -16.63 -20.61 -22.06
N PRO A 72 -15.98 -21.68 -22.57
CA PRO A 72 -14.73 -21.55 -23.32
C PRO A 72 -14.92 -20.99 -24.75
N GLN A 73 -16.15 -20.80 -25.24
CA GLN A 73 -16.45 -20.44 -26.63
C GLN A 73 -17.33 -19.20 -26.80
N THR A 74 -17.70 -18.49 -25.73
CA THR A 74 -18.56 -17.30 -25.87
C THR A 74 -17.84 -16.20 -26.64
N ARG A 75 -18.49 -15.69 -27.70
CA ARG A 75 -18.10 -14.41 -28.32
C ARG A 75 -18.22 -13.23 -27.35
N ASN A 76 -19.05 -13.36 -26.31
CA ASN A 76 -19.37 -12.30 -25.36
C ASN A 76 -18.66 -12.50 -24.01
N ARG A 77 -17.35 -12.20 -23.99
CA ARG A 77 -16.49 -12.35 -22.79
C ARG A 77 -16.97 -11.53 -21.59
N THR A 78 -17.57 -10.36 -21.83
CA THR A 78 -18.02 -9.47 -20.74
C THR A 78 -19.16 -10.08 -19.93
N ALA A 79 -20.08 -10.79 -20.58
CA ALA A 79 -21.17 -11.48 -19.90
C ALA A 79 -20.66 -12.68 -19.07
N SER A 80 -19.69 -13.42 -19.59
CA SER A 80 -19.05 -14.53 -18.88
C SER A 80 -18.30 -14.03 -17.64
N ASP A 81 -17.49 -12.97 -17.80
CA ASP A 81 -16.75 -12.34 -16.71
C ASP A 81 -17.69 -11.82 -15.62
N TRP A 82 -18.81 -11.20 -16.00
CA TRP A 82 -19.82 -10.71 -15.07
C TRP A 82 -20.36 -11.81 -14.17
N TRP A 83 -20.73 -12.96 -14.73
CA TRP A 83 -21.20 -14.11 -13.95
C TRP A 83 -20.15 -14.62 -12.96
N VAL A 84 -18.87 -14.62 -13.35
CA VAL A 84 -17.77 -14.98 -12.44
C VAL A 84 -17.65 -13.98 -11.29
N TYR A 85 -17.67 -12.67 -11.57
CA TYR A 85 -17.61 -11.64 -10.52
C TYR A 85 -18.78 -11.76 -9.54
N VAL A 86 -20.00 -11.91 -10.07
CA VAL A 86 -21.20 -12.05 -9.25
C VAL A 86 -21.13 -13.33 -8.40
N GLY A 87 -20.64 -14.44 -8.95
CA GLY A 87 -20.41 -15.67 -8.19
C GLY A 87 -19.39 -15.49 -7.07
N LEU A 88 -18.30 -14.76 -7.32
CA LEU A 88 -17.28 -14.46 -6.30
C LEU A 88 -17.81 -13.54 -5.19
N VAL A 89 -18.61 -12.52 -5.56
CA VAL A 89 -19.31 -11.67 -4.59
C VAL A 89 -20.31 -12.48 -3.77
N GLU A 90 -21.02 -13.42 -4.39
CA GLU A 90 -21.93 -14.34 -3.69
C GLU A 90 -21.19 -15.20 -2.67
N ILE A 91 -19.97 -15.68 -2.96
CA ILE A 91 -19.12 -16.40 -2.00
C ILE A 91 -18.78 -15.48 -0.82
N VAL A 92 -18.32 -14.25 -1.06
CA VAL A 92 -17.98 -13.30 0.01
C VAL A 92 -19.19 -12.95 0.86
N ALA A 93 -20.35 -12.71 0.23
CA ALA A 93 -21.59 -12.47 0.95
C ALA A 93 -21.99 -13.70 1.79
N THR A 94 -21.73 -14.91 1.31
CA THR A 94 -21.98 -16.15 2.05
C THR A 94 -21.04 -16.29 3.25
N THR A 95 -19.77 -15.92 3.14
CA THR A 95 -18.84 -15.97 4.30
C THR A 95 -19.22 -14.93 5.36
N VAL A 96 -19.64 -13.74 4.96
CA VAL A 96 -20.18 -12.71 5.87
C VAL A 96 -21.45 -13.23 6.55
N TYR A 97 -22.40 -13.75 5.77
CA TYR A 97 -23.63 -14.33 6.31
C TYR A 97 -23.36 -15.48 7.30
N ALA A 98 -22.47 -16.40 6.96
CA ALA A 98 -22.07 -17.50 7.83
C ALA A 98 -21.50 -16.98 9.16
N ARG A 99 -20.66 -15.94 9.12
CA ARG A 99 -20.09 -15.31 10.33
C ARG A 99 -21.16 -14.66 11.20
N LEU A 100 -22.20 -14.06 10.63
CA LEU A 100 -23.30 -13.42 11.36
C LEU A 100 -24.17 -14.44 12.10
N ILE A 101 -24.55 -15.54 11.42
CA ILE A 101 -25.46 -16.54 12.00
C ILE A 101 -24.76 -17.54 12.93
N TRP A 102 -23.44 -17.68 12.80
CA TRP A 102 -22.65 -18.70 13.50
C TRP A 102 -21.52 -18.07 14.33
N GLN A 103 -21.87 -17.63 15.54
CA GLN A 103 -20.95 -16.88 16.41
C GLN A 103 -19.68 -17.65 16.82
N GLN A 104 -19.70 -18.98 16.86
CA GLN A 104 -18.52 -19.80 17.13
C GLN A 104 -17.38 -19.60 16.10
N LEU A 105 -17.68 -19.06 14.91
CA LEU A 105 -16.66 -18.69 13.91
C LEU A 105 -15.83 -17.46 14.33
N SER A 106 -16.19 -16.76 15.41
CA SER A 106 -15.45 -15.61 15.94
C SER A 106 -14.00 -15.92 16.28
N ILE A 107 -13.69 -17.19 16.61
CA ILE A 107 -12.32 -17.64 16.89
C ILE A 107 -11.38 -17.43 15.68
N LEU A 108 -11.92 -17.33 14.47
CA LEU A 108 -11.16 -17.09 13.24
C LEU A 108 -10.99 -15.60 12.92
N ASP A 109 -11.67 -14.70 13.64
CA ASP A 109 -11.64 -13.26 13.35
C ASP A 109 -10.22 -12.67 13.39
N PRO A 110 -9.35 -13.00 14.37
CA PRO A 110 -7.97 -12.49 14.39
C PRO A 110 -7.13 -12.94 13.18
N PHE A 111 -7.49 -14.08 12.58
CA PHE A 111 -6.76 -14.68 11.45
C PHE A 111 -7.45 -14.43 10.10
N ARG A 112 -8.56 -13.69 10.08
CA ARG A 112 -9.42 -13.54 8.89
C ARG A 112 -8.63 -13.07 7.66
N VAL A 113 -7.81 -12.04 7.84
CA VAL A 113 -6.99 -11.46 6.77
C VAL A 113 -5.94 -12.46 6.27
N ILE A 114 -5.30 -13.19 7.19
CA ILE A 114 -4.31 -14.22 6.86
C ILE A 114 -4.96 -15.33 6.02
N ILE A 115 -6.13 -15.81 6.45
CA ILE A 115 -6.90 -16.82 5.72
C ILE A 115 -7.25 -16.31 4.31
N VAL A 116 -7.71 -15.06 4.20
CA VAL A 116 -8.03 -14.44 2.90
C VAL A 116 -6.79 -14.35 2.00
N CYS A 117 -5.62 -13.96 2.52
CA CYS A 117 -4.38 -13.96 1.77
C CYS A 117 -4.02 -15.36 1.25
N ILE A 118 -4.15 -16.39 2.09
CA ILE A 118 -3.86 -17.78 1.70
C ILE A 118 -4.83 -18.25 0.61
N VAL A 119 -6.13 -18.03 0.79
CA VAL A 119 -7.16 -18.37 -0.20
C VAL A 119 -6.93 -17.62 -1.50
N ALA A 120 -6.59 -16.32 -1.45
CA ALA A 120 -6.26 -15.53 -2.62
C ALA A 120 -5.04 -16.09 -3.37
N LEU A 121 -4.00 -16.55 -2.66
CA LEU A 121 -2.84 -17.21 -3.29
C LEU A 121 -3.23 -18.52 -3.99
N PHE A 122 -4.13 -19.31 -3.40
CA PHE A 122 -4.64 -20.51 -4.04
C PHE A 122 -5.44 -20.18 -5.30
N ILE A 123 -6.36 -19.22 -5.22
CA ILE A 123 -7.11 -18.74 -6.38
C ILE A 123 -6.15 -18.26 -7.48
N TYR A 124 -5.08 -17.55 -7.11
CA TYR A 124 -4.12 -17.05 -8.10
C TYR A 124 -3.36 -18.18 -8.83
N GLN A 125 -3.14 -19.33 -8.19
CA GLN A 125 -2.36 -20.46 -8.71
C GLN A 125 -3.17 -21.44 -9.57
N ILE A 126 -4.49 -21.49 -9.39
CA ILE A 126 -5.33 -22.44 -10.14
C ILE A 126 -5.35 -22.10 -11.63
N PRO A 127 -5.18 -23.09 -12.54
CA PRO A 127 -5.21 -22.87 -13.98
C PRO A 127 -6.66 -22.72 -14.48
N TRP A 128 -7.34 -21.62 -14.12
CA TRP A 128 -8.75 -21.39 -14.44
C TRP A 128 -9.09 -21.56 -15.92
N ARG A 129 -8.15 -21.18 -16.80
CA ARG A 129 -8.29 -21.31 -18.26
C ARG A 129 -8.43 -22.76 -18.72
N SER A 130 -7.71 -23.72 -18.12
CA SER A 130 -7.87 -25.13 -18.49
C SER A 130 -9.17 -25.73 -17.95
N LEU A 131 -9.76 -25.11 -16.92
CA LEU A 131 -11.04 -25.51 -16.36
C LEU A 131 -12.24 -24.92 -17.13
N GLY A 132 -12.01 -24.00 -18.07
CA GLY A 132 -13.03 -23.39 -18.93
C GLY A 132 -13.52 -22.02 -18.46
N TRP A 133 -12.81 -21.36 -17.53
CA TRP A 133 -13.07 -19.98 -17.13
C TRP A 133 -12.01 -19.02 -17.67
N GLU A 134 -12.40 -17.77 -17.91
CA GLU A 134 -11.44 -16.69 -18.19
C GLU A 134 -10.60 -16.36 -16.95
N LEU A 135 -9.32 -16.05 -17.14
CA LEU A 135 -8.36 -15.87 -16.05
C LEU A 135 -8.54 -14.53 -15.30
N THR A 136 -8.96 -13.50 -16.05
CA THR A 136 -8.95 -12.11 -15.60
C THR A 136 -9.81 -11.85 -14.35
N PRO A 137 -11.06 -12.33 -14.25
CA PRO A 137 -11.90 -12.09 -13.07
C PRO A 137 -11.31 -12.71 -11.79
N TRP A 138 -10.81 -13.93 -11.87
CA TRP A 138 -10.21 -14.64 -10.74
C TRP A 138 -8.95 -13.94 -10.22
N HIS A 139 -8.06 -13.51 -11.12
CA HIS A 139 -6.84 -12.79 -10.74
C HIS A 139 -7.13 -11.42 -10.16
N ARG A 140 -8.08 -10.66 -10.73
CA ARG A 140 -8.48 -9.35 -10.19
C ARG A 140 -9.11 -9.49 -8.81
N PHE A 141 -9.99 -10.46 -8.64
CA PHE A 141 -10.62 -10.73 -7.34
C PHE A 141 -9.60 -11.20 -6.29
N ALA A 142 -8.72 -12.14 -6.63
CA ALA A 142 -7.66 -12.59 -5.74
C ALA A 142 -6.71 -11.46 -5.33
N ALA A 143 -6.41 -10.53 -6.24
CA ALA A 143 -5.58 -9.38 -5.94
C ALA A 143 -6.29 -8.31 -5.08
N SER A 144 -7.62 -8.16 -5.18
CA SER A 144 -8.36 -7.12 -4.47
C SER A 144 -8.87 -7.58 -3.09
N ILE A 145 -9.23 -8.85 -2.92
CA ILE A 145 -9.90 -9.33 -1.71
C ILE A 145 -9.07 -9.15 -0.42
N PRO A 146 -7.73 -9.31 -0.38
CA PRO A 146 -6.96 -9.07 0.84
C PRO A 146 -6.94 -7.60 1.26
N ALA A 147 -6.80 -6.68 0.31
CA ALA A 147 -6.88 -5.24 0.59
C ALA A 147 -8.27 -4.82 1.06
N LEU A 148 -9.34 -5.30 0.41
CA LEU A 148 -10.70 -5.00 0.84
C LEU A 148 -11.01 -5.54 2.24
N THR A 149 -10.58 -6.77 2.54
CA THR A 149 -10.75 -7.36 3.87
C THR A 149 -10.00 -6.56 4.92
N THR A 150 -8.77 -6.14 4.62
CA THR A 150 -7.96 -5.30 5.51
C THR A 150 -8.63 -3.96 5.80
N LEU A 151 -9.21 -3.32 4.77
CA LEU A 151 -9.93 -2.06 4.92
C LEU A 151 -11.15 -2.21 5.82
N VAL A 152 -11.91 -3.30 5.68
CA VAL A 152 -13.08 -3.59 6.52
C VAL A 152 -12.69 -3.89 7.97
N THR A 153 -11.52 -4.48 8.20
CA THR A 153 -11.06 -4.85 9.55
C THR A 153 -9.99 -3.91 10.11
N ILE A 154 -9.86 -2.69 9.59
CA ILE A 154 -8.70 -1.82 9.89
C ILE A 154 -8.59 -1.43 11.38
N GLU A 155 -9.70 -1.40 12.11
CA GLU A 155 -9.72 -1.03 13.52
C GLU A 155 -9.11 -2.11 14.41
N ASP A 156 -9.39 -3.38 14.11
CA ASP A 156 -9.01 -4.54 14.94
C ASP A 156 -7.86 -5.37 14.37
N ILE A 157 -7.32 -4.98 13.22
CA ILE A 157 -6.25 -5.73 12.55
C ILE A 157 -4.93 -5.64 13.32
N SER A 158 -4.28 -6.79 13.52
CA SER A 158 -2.94 -6.86 14.11
C SER A 158 -1.86 -6.46 13.12
N TYR A 159 -0.76 -5.88 13.61
CA TYR A 159 0.41 -5.56 12.78
C TYR A 159 0.99 -6.78 12.06
N LEU A 160 0.92 -7.98 12.67
CA LEU A 160 1.33 -9.23 12.02
C LEU A 160 0.47 -9.57 10.79
N SER A 161 -0.84 -9.33 10.85
CA SER A 161 -1.73 -9.55 9.71
C SER A 161 -1.43 -8.58 8.57
N LEU A 162 -1.14 -7.31 8.89
CA LEU A 162 -0.70 -6.31 7.91
C LEU A 162 0.61 -6.73 7.22
N LEU A 163 1.58 -7.28 7.97
CA LEU A 163 2.80 -7.83 7.39
C LEU A 163 2.54 -9.02 6.45
N VAL A 164 1.55 -9.86 6.75
CA VAL A 164 1.14 -10.95 5.85
C VAL A 164 0.56 -10.40 4.55
N VAL A 165 -0.26 -9.34 4.61
CA VAL A 165 -0.80 -8.66 3.42
C VAL A 165 0.32 -8.01 2.62
N ALA A 166 1.29 -7.37 3.28
CA ALA A 166 2.48 -6.85 2.63
C ALA A 166 3.26 -7.96 1.92
N ALA A 167 3.53 -9.08 2.60
CA ALA A 167 4.21 -10.23 2.02
C ALA A 167 3.45 -10.82 0.82
N PHE A 168 2.12 -10.83 0.87
CA PHE A 168 1.26 -11.24 -0.24
C PHE A 168 1.48 -10.35 -1.47
N TYR A 169 1.38 -9.03 -1.34
CA TYR A 169 1.58 -8.11 -2.47
C TYR A 169 3.04 -8.08 -2.95
N GLY A 170 4.01 -8.19 -2.04
CA GLY A 170 5.42 -8.33 -2.39
C GLY A 170 5.69 -9.60 -3.21
N ARG A 171 5.07 -10.73 -2.85
CA ARG A 171 5.16 -11.97 -3.65
C ARG A 171 4.54 -11.79 -5.04
N ILE A 172 3.40 -11.10 -5.15
CA ILE A 172 2.78 -10.78 -6.44
C ILE A 172 3.71 -9.91 -7.29
N ALA A 173 4.32 -8.88 -6.69
CA ALA A 173 5.27 -7.99 -7.37
C ALA A 173 6.45 -8.78 -7.97
N LEU A 174 7.03 -9.69 -7.19
CA LEU A 174 8.14 -10.56 -7.63
C LEU A 174 7.73 -11.49 -8.79
N ARG A 175 6.51 -12.03 -8.76
CA ARG A 175 6.02 -12.95 -9.80
C ARG A 175 5.67 -12.23 -11.09
N GLN A 176 5.04 -11.06 -11.01
CA GLN A 176 4.64 -10.28 -12.18
C GLN A 176 5.78 -9.43 -12.75
N LYS A 177 6.88 -9.24 -12.00
CA LYS A 177 7.99 -8.31 -12.32
C LYS A 177 7.51 -6.87 -12.55
N GLU A 178 6.43 -6.51 -11.86
CA GLU A 178 5.78 -5.19 -11.95
C GLU A 178 5.99 -4.44 -10.65
N ILE A 179 6.77 -3.35 -10.70
CA ILE A 179 7.17 -2.57 -9.50
C ILE A 179 5.98 -1.93 -8.78
N ARG A 180 4.87 -1.67 -9.50
CA ARG A 180 3.69 -1.00 -8.96
C ARG A 180 3.06 -1.75 -7.78
N TRP A 181 3.14 -3.09 -7.78
CA TRP A 181 2.66 -3.91 -6.66
C TRP A 181 3.51 -3.76 -5.40
N THR A 182 4.79 -3.41 -5.55
CA THR A 182 5.68 -3.10 -4.43
C THR A 182 5.22 -1.86 -3.67
N TYR A 183 4.57 -0.89 -4.34
CA TYR A 183 4.00 0.28 -3.64
C TYR A 183 2.84 -0.09 -2.74
N ILE A 184 1.98 -1.01 -3.19
CA ILE A 184 0.89 -1.53 -2.35
C ILE A 184 1.48 -2.29 -1.16
N SER A 185 2.50 -3.13 -1.38
CA SER A 185 3.21 -3.80 -0.29
C SER A 185 3.81 -2.80 0.71
N LEU A 186 4.41 -1.71 0.22
CA LEU A 186 5.03 -0.68 1.05
C LEU A 186 4.00 0.02 1.94
N VAL A 187 2.82 0.36 1.39
CA VAL A 187 1.72 0.94 2.18
C VAL A 187 1.31 0.02 3.34
N PHE A 188 1.22 -1.30 3.11
CA PHE A 188 0.89 -2.23 4.19
C PHE A 188 2.02 -2.42 5.20
N ILE A 189 3.28 -2.29 4.79
CA ILE A 189 4.43 -2.24 5.71
C ILE A 189 4.35 -0.99 6.59
N ASP A 190 4.08 0.17 5.99
CA ASP A 190 3.97 1.44 6.72
C ASP A 190 2.84 1.39 7.74
N LEU A 191 1.68 0.86 7.35
CA LEU A 191 0.56 0.62 8.26
C LEU A 191 0.92 -0.36 9.38
N ALA A 192 1.65 -1.44 9.07
CA ALA A 192 2.08 -2.41 10.07
C ALA A 192 3.02 -1.79 11.11
N ILE A 193 4.00 -0.99 10.66
CA ILE A 193 4.94 -0.29 11.56
C ILE A 193 4.19 0.76 12.37
N ALA A 194 3.33 1.56 11.75
CA ALA A 194 2.52 2.55 12.46
C ALA A 194 1.64 1.92 13.54
N ARG A 195 1.01 0.77 13.24
CA ARG A 195 0.23 0.00 14.20
C ARG A 195 1.08 -0.54 15.34
N PHE A 196 2.24 -1.09 15.03
CA PHE A 196 3.20 -1.56 16.04
C PHE A 196 3.65 -0.42 16.98
N LEU A 197 3.98 0.76 16.43
CA LEU A 197 4.36 1.91 17.24
C LEU A 197 3.22 2.37 18.15
N TRP A 198 1.99 2.43 17.62
CA TRP A 198 0.80 2.80 18.37
C TRP A 198 0.53 1.84 19.53
N GLU A 199 0.57 0.53 19.28
CA GLU A 199 0.34 -0.49 20.31
C GLU A 199 1.41 -0.49 21.41
N ASN A 200 2.64 -0.08 21.09
CA ASN A 200 3.74 0.05 22.05
C ASN A 200 3.83 1.46 22.69
N SER A 201 2.82 2.32 22.50
CA SER A 201 2.80 3.69 23.03
C SER A 201 3.98 4.57 22.57
N LEU A 202 4.56 4.26 21.42
CA LEU A 202 5.62 5.05 20.79
C LEU A 202 4.97 6.17 19.96
N THR A 203 4.64 7.27 20.64
CA THR A 203 3.86 8.39 20.06
C THR A 203 4.72 9.54 19.52
N ASP A 204 6.05 9.42 19.53
CA ASP A 204 6.92 10.45 18.95
C ASP A 204 6.64 10.57 17.45
N ILE A 205 6.29 11.80 17.03
CA ILE A 205 5.93 12.15 15.65
C ILE A 205 7.08 11.86 14.67
N LEU A 206 8.33 11.87 15.15
CA LEU A 206 9.50 11.54 14.36
C LEU A 206 9.44 10.11 13.78
N TRP A 207 8.87 9.15 14.53
CA TRP A 207 8.73 7.79 14.02
C TRP A 207 7.79 7.73 12.81
N TYR A 208 6.63 8.38 12.90
CA TYR A 208 5.66 8.43 11.81
C TYR A 208 6.19 9.20 10.60
N ALA A 209 6.90 10.31 10.83
CA ALA A 209 7.59 11.05 9.78
C ALA A 209 8.69 10.22 9.10
N SER A 210 9.40 9.39 9.87
CA SER A 210 10.42 8.48 9.35
C SER A 210 9.84 7.38 8.47
N ILE A 211 8.68 6.81 8.83
CA ILE A 211 7.98 5.84 7.99
C ILE A 211 7.69 6.45 6.61
N ILE A 212 7.01 7.60 6.58
CA ILE A 212 6.66 8.28 5.33
C ILE A 212 7.90 8.69 4.53
N GLY A 213 8.88 9.27 5.22
CA GLY A 213 10.13 9.73 4.60
C GLY A 213 10.92 8.58 3.98
N LEU A 214 11.11 7.48 4.71
CA LEU A 214 11.82 6.30 4.23
C LEU A 214 11.09 5.64 3.06
N SER A 215 9.76 5.60 3.06
CA SER A 215 8.98 5.09 1.94
C SER A 215 9.16 5.90 0.66
N LEU A 216 9.21 7.23 0.75
CA LEU A 216 9.54 8.08 -0.40
C LEU A 216 10.97 7.84 -0.90
N LEU A 217 11.94 7.68 0.01
CA LEU A 217 13.33 7.38 -0.35
C LEU A 217 13.48 5.99 -0.98
N TYR A 218 12.74 5.01 -0.49
CA TYR A 218 12.66 3.66 -1.06
C TYR A 218 12.19 3.72 -2.52
N ILE A 219 11.10 4.44 -2.79
CA ILE A 219 10.58 4.62 -4.16
C ILE A 219 11.62 5.31 -5.04
N ALA A 220 12.24 6.39 -4.55
CA ALA A 220 13.25 7.14 -5.30
C ALA A 220 14.50 6.30 -5.66
N GLN A 221 14.82 5.27 -4.88
CA GLN A 221 16.01 4.46 -5.07
C GLN A 221 15.76 3.19 -5.88
N LEU A 222 14.59 2.56 -5.74
CA LEU A 222 14.32 1.24 -6.29
C LEU A 222 13.38 1.22 -7.49
N ASP A 223 12.67 2.32 -7.78
CA ASP A 223 11.83 2.38 -8.98
C ASP A 223 12.69 2.45 -10.26
N PRO A 224 12.62 1.44 -11.16
CA PRO A 224 13.36 1.44 -12.42
C PRO A 224 12.94 2.59 -13.35
N THR A 225 11.68 3.04 -13.27
CA THR A 225 11.18 4.14 -14.11
C THR A 225 11.84 5.46 -13.75
N LEU A 226 12.15 5.67 -12.47
CA LEU A 226 12.85 6.85 -11.97
C LEU A 226 14.36 6.82 -12.23
N SER A 227 14.92 5.68 -12.65
CA SER A 227 16.35 5.56 -12.98
C SER A 227 16.71 6.22 -14.32
N GLN A 228 15.73 6.44 -15.18
CA GLN A 228 15.94 7.06 -16.50
C GLN A 228 16.43 8.51 -16.37
N PRO A 229 17.36 8.97 -17.24
CA PRO A 229 17.86 10.34 -17.21
C PRO A 229 16.76 11.41 -17.29
N GLN A 230 15.69 11.12 -18.03
CA GLN A 230 14.53 12.01 -18.18
C GLN A 230 13.77 12.23 -16.87
N GLN A 231 13.85 11.29 -15.92
CA GLN A 231 13.14 11.32 -14.64
C GLN A 231 14.03 11.78 -13.47
N ARG A 232 15.26 12.27 -13.76
CA ARG A 232 16.21 12.74 -12.75
C ARG A 232 15.60 13.79 -11.81
N ASN A 233 14.80 14.71 -12.33
CA ASN A 233 14.15 15.73 -11.53
C ASN A 233 13.15 15.14 -10.53
N ASN A 234 12.32 14.19 -10.97
CA ASN A 234 11.32 13.53 -10.10
C ASN A 234 12.01 12.71 -9.01
N ARG A 235 13.10 12.00 -9.35
CA ARG A 235 13.93 11.29 -8.36
C ARG A 235 14.54 12.25 -7.33
N HIS A 236 15.03 13.41 -7.79
CA HIS A 236 15.61 14.42 -6.92
C HIS A 236 14.56 15.04 -5.97
N ILE A 237 13.37 15.37 -6.48
CA ILE A 237 12.26 15.88 -5.67
C ILE A 237 11.86 14.86 -4.60
N LEU A 238 11.70 13.58 -4.95
CA LEU A 238 11.36 12.55 -3.96
C LEU A 238 12.45 12.39 -2.88
N ARG A 239 13.73 12.47 -3.25
CA ARG A 239 14.84 12.44 -2.29
C ARG A 239 14.84 13.66 -1.36
N ILE A 240 14.58 14.85 -1.88
CA ILE A 240 14.42 16.07 -1.07
C ILE A 240 13.20 15.95 -0.16
N SER A 241 12.05 15.51 -0.67
CA SER A 241 10.84 15.37 0.13
C SER A 241 11.00 14.33 1.24
N GLY A 242 11.51 13.14 0.93
CA GLY A 242 11.70 12.07 1.91
C GLY A 242 12.70 12.45 3.01
N SER A 243 13.89 12.94 2.64
CA SER A 243 14.87 13.39 3.63
C SER A 243 14.45 14.67 4.35
N GLY A 244 13.77 15.57 3.64
CA GLY A 244 13.25 16.83 4.14
C GLY A 244 12.19 16.62 5.21
N ILE A 245 11.23 15.71 5.01
CA ILE A 245 10.21 15.38 6.02
C ILE A 245 10.88 14.91 7.32
N ILE A 246 11.83 13.98 7.22
CA ILE A 246 12.54 13.44 8.38
C ILE A 246 13.31 14.55 9.11
N CYS A 247 14.13 15.30 8.36
CA CYS A 247 15.00 16.33 8.94
C CYS A 247 14.20 17.53 9.49
N PHE A 248 13.10 17.91 8.83
CA PHE A 248 12.25 19.01 9.24
C PHE A 248 11.46 18.68 10.49
N ILE A 249 10.89 17.47 10.60
CA ILE A 249 10.18 17.03 11.80
C ILE A 249 11.14 16.89 12.97
N ALA A 250 12.31 16.28 12.77
CA ALA A 250 13.36 16.23 13.79
C ALA A 250 13.76 17.63 14.26
N LEU A 251 13.86 18.58 13.32
CA LEU A 251 14.16 19.97 13.62
C LEU A 251 13.03 20.67 14.33
N LEU A 252 11.74 20.37 14.14
CA LEU A 252 10.67 21.10 14.84
C LEU A 252 10.32 20.53 16.21
N PHE A 253 10.32 19.20 16.34
CA PHE A 253 9.74 18.52 17.50
C PHE A 253 10.78 17.94 18.47
N ASN A 254 12.04 17.78 18.05
CA ASN A 254 13.10 17.19 18.88
C ASN A 254 14.24 18.18 19.15
N GLN A 255 13.93 19.48 19.30
CA GLN A 255 14.94 20.53 19.54
C GLN A 255 15.42 20.61 20.99
N GLU A 256 14.72 20.02 21.96
CA GLU A 256 15.00 20.23 23.40
C GLU A 256 16.47 20.01 23.77
N THR A 257 17.09 18.96 23.22
CA THR A 257 18.52 18.68 23.43
C THR A 257 19.37 19.07 22.22
N GLY A 258 18.76 19.38 21.07
CA GLY A 258 19.43 19.58 19.78
C GLY A 258 20.14 18.34 19.21
N LEU A 259 20.38 17.30 20.01
CA LEU A 259 21.15 16.12 19.62
C LEU A 259 20.49 15.33 18.50
N THR A 260 19.17 15.08 18.61
CA THR A 260 18.42 14.29 17.62
C THR A 260 18.48 14.89 16.21
N PRO A 261 18.11 16.16 15.98
CA PRO A 261 18.24 16.76 14.65
C PRO A 261 19.69 16.88 14.19
N THR A 262 20.66 17.08 15.10
CA THR A 262 22.10 17.07 14.75
C THR A 262 22.56 15.70 14.25
N ILE A 263 22.20 14.61 14.92
CA ILE A 263 22.58 13.25 14.49
C ILE A 263 21.93 12.92 13.14
N ILE A 264 20.64 13.19 12.99
CA ILE A 264 19.91 12.92 11.73
C ILE A 264 20.50 13.71 10.56
N SER A 265 20.79 15.00 10.78
CA SER A 265 21.40 15.85 9.76
C SER A 265 22.82 15.42 9.40
N LEU A 266 23.63 14.99 10.37
CA LEU A 266 24.95 14.41 10.10
C LEU A 266 24.86 13.12 9.28
N VAL A 267 23.93 12.22 9.62
CA VAL A 267 23.68 11.00 8.83
C VAL A 267 23.30 11.37 7.39
N ALA A 268 22.41 12.35 7.19
CA ALA A 268 22.06 12.83 5.85
C ALA A 268 23.25 13.42 5.09
N ILE A 269 24.11 14.20 5.75
CA ILE A 269 25.35 14.74 5.15
C ILE A 269 26.28 13.60 4.72
N PHE A 270 26.54 12.62 5.60
CA PHE A 270 27.40 11.49 5.28
C PHE A 270 26.82 10.63 4.14
N LEU A 271 25.51 10.39 4.13
CA LEU A 271 24.84 9.70 3.03
C LEU A 271 24.93 10.50 1.73
N GLY A 272 24.78 11.82 1.77
CA GLY A 272 24.92 12.69 0.61
C GLY A 272 26.33 12.69 0.02
N LEU A 273 27.36 12.72 0.87
CA LEU A 273 28.76 12.64 0.44
C LEU A 273 29.13 11.24 -0.07
N GLY A 274 28.72 10.19 0.65
CA GLY A 274 29.05 8.80 0.33
C GLY A 274 28.37 8.30 -0.94
N LEU A 275 27.09 8.63 -1.13
CA LEU A 275 26.32 8.25 -2.32
C LEU A 275 26.42 9.28 -3.45
N GLN A 276 27.09 10.41 -3.24
CA GLN A 276 27.14 11.55 -4.17
C GLN A 276 25.75 12.04 -4.59
N ILE A 277 24.85 12.17 -3.61
CA ILE A 277 23.47 12.62 -3.79
C ILE A 277 23.31 14.01 -3.18
N ARG A 278 23.05 15.02 -4.03
CA ARG A 278 22.92 16.42 -3.60
C ARG A 278 21.77 16.66 -2.64
N ALA A 279 20.65 15.96 -2.84
CA ALA A 279 19.45 16.13 -2.03
C ALA A 279 19.75 15.92 -0.53
N PHE A 280 20.41 14.81 -0.19
CA PHE A 280 20.76 14.49 1.20
C PHE A 280 21.79 15.47 1.77
N LEU A 281 22.78 15.85 0.96
CA LEU A 281 23.79 16.81 1.37
C LEU A 281 23.16 18.17 1.71
N PHE A 282 22.32 18.71 0.84
CA PHE A 282 21.71 20.03 1.04
C PHE A 282 20.71 20.03 2.18
N VAL A 283 19.79 19.06 2.22
CA VAL A 283 18.81 18.95 3.31
C VAL A 283 19.52 18.78 4.66
N GLY A 284 20.49 17.87 4.75
CA GLY A 284 21.28 17.66 5.97
C GLY A 284 22.05 18.91 6.39
N THR A 285 22.73 19.58 5.45
CA THR A 285 23.51 20.81 5.76
C THR A 285 22.61 21.94 6.26
N ILE A 286 21.46 22.17 5.61
CA ILE A 286 20.50 23.20 6.03
C ILE A 286 19.98 22.89 7.43
N THR A 287 19.53 21.66 7.67
CA THR A 287 19.04 21.25 9.00
C THR A 287 20.12 21.39 10.06
N PHE A 288 21.35 20.96 9.80
CA PHE A 288 22.47 21.09 10.74
C PHE A 288 22.75 22.55 11.10
N ILE A 289 22.81 23.44 10.10
CA ILE A 289 23.04 24.88 10.31
C ILE A 289 21.89 25.49 11.12
N LEU A 290 20.63 25.18 10.77
CA LEU A 290 19.47 25.71 11.46
C LEU A 290 19.39 25.21 12.91
N THR A 291 19.70 23.93 13.17
CA THR A 291 19.80 23.39 14.52
C THR A 291 20.89 24.10 15.32
N GLY A 292 22.09 24.26 14.77
CA GLY A 292 23.18 24.97 15.43
C GLY A 292 22.82 26.42 15.75
N PHE A 293 22.21 27.13 14.79
CA PHE A 293 21.73 28.49 14.99
C PHE A 293 20.66 28.57 16.09
N TYR A 294 19.67 27.67 16.07
CA TYR A 294 18.62 27.63 17.08
C TYR A 294 19.18 27.38 18.48
N GLN A 295 20.11 26.44 18.64
CA GLN A 295 20.75 26.16 19.92
C GLN A 295 21.58 27.35 20.42
N LEU A 296 22.29 28.05 19.52
CA LEU A 296 23.01 29.27 19.87
C LEU A 296 22.08 30.39 20.32
N VAL A 297 20.90 30.51 19.70
CA VAL A 297 19.87 31.49 20.09
C VAL A 297 19.32 31.20 21.48
N ILE A 298 18.97 29.94 21.78
CA ILE A 298 18.52 29.55 23.14
C ILE A 298 19.63 29.84 24.16
N LEU A 299 20.85 29.36 23.89
CA LEU A 299 21.98 29.53 24.80
C LEU A 299 22.27 31.02 25.07
N SER A 300 22.13 31.85 24.03
CA SER A 300 22.18 33.30 24.15
C SER A 300 21.12 33.77 25.15
N PHE A 301 19.83 33.45 24.94
CA PHE A 301 18.76 33.89 25.85
C PHE A 301 18.90 33.42 27.30
N GLU A 302 19.35 32.19 27.53
CA GLU A 302 19.47 31.61 28.87
C GLU A 302 20.70 32.08 29.66
N ARG A 303 21.80 32.42 28.97
CA ARG A 303 23.07 32.78 29.63
C ARG A 303 23.60 34.14 29.17
N PRO A 304 23.53 35.20 29.99
CA PRO A 304 24.03 36.54 29.64
C PRO A 304 25.49 36.58 29.19
N LEU A 305 26.37 35.77 29.81
CA LEU A 305 27.77 35.66 29.40
C LEU A 305 27.93 35.00 28.02
N ALA A 306 27.09 34.02 27.69
CA ALA A 306 27.12 33.36 26.38
C ALA A 306 26.73 34.33 25.26
N LYS A 307 25.79 35.26 25.49
CA LYS A 307 25.44 36.31 24.52
C LYS A 307 26.65 37.10 24.04
N TRP A 308 27.47 37.56 24.99
CA TRP A 308 28.66 38.36 24.71
C TRP A 308 29.73 37.55 23.97
N ILE A 309 29.97 36.32 24.41
CA ILE A 309 30.94 35.42 23.76
C ILE A 309 30.50 35.11 22.32
N ILE A 310 29.25 34.74 22.11
CA ILE A 310 28.69 34.43 20.78
C ILE A 310 28.74 35.67 19.88
N GLY A 311 28.36 36.84 20.40
CA GLY A 311 28.41 38.10 19.64
C GLY A 311 29.83 38.49 19.22
N LEU A 312 30.81 38.37 20.13
CA LEU A 312 32.21 38.64 19.81
C LEU A 312 32.77 37.65 18.78
N ILE A 313 32.53 36.35 18.95
CA ILE A 313 32.98 35.32 18.00
C ILE A 313 32.34 35.56 16.63
N ALA A 314 31.04 35.83 16.56
CA ALA A 314 30.36 36.13 15.30
C ALA A 314 30.94 37.38 14.63
N GLY A 315 31.19 38.46 15.38
CA GLY A 315 31.82 39.67 14.87
C GLY A 315 33.23 39.41 14.30
N ILE A 316 34.06 38.66 15.01
CA ILE A 316 35.40 38.26 14.54
C ILE A 316 35.31 37.43 13.27
N ILE A 317 34.38 36.47 13.21
CA ILE A 317 34.14 35.64 12.02
C ILE A 317 33.72 36.51 10.82
N PHE A 318 32.80 37.48 11.00
CA PHE A 318 32.39 38.37 9.91
C PHE A 318 33.54 39.23 9.39
N ILE A 319 34.33 39.82 10.29
CA ILE A 319 35.51 40.61 9.90
C ILE A 319 36.50 39.72 9.16
N PHE A 320 36.74 38.50 9.65
CA PHE A 320 37.62 37.53 9.01
C PHE A 320 37.13 37.13 7.61
N ILE A 321 35.83 36.83 7.46
CA ILE A 321 35.22 36.50 6.17
C ILE A 321 35.36 37.68 5.20
N ALA A 322 35.04 38.90 5.62
CA ALA A 322 35.14 40.09 4.77
C ALA A 322 36.59 40.34 4.33
N ALA A 323 37.55 40.27 5.25
CA ALA A 323 38.96 40.48 4.96
C ALA A 323 39.54 39.40 4.01
N ASN A 324 39.16 38.13 4.20
CA ASN A 324 39.63 37.05 3.34
C ASN A 324 38.94 37.06 1.96
N PHE A 325 37.66 37.41 1.90
CA PHE A 325 36.95 37.53 0.64
C PHE A 325 37.59 38.60 -0.24
N GLU A 326 37.92 39.76 0.33
CA GLU A 326 38.60 40.84 -0.39
C GLU A 326 39.98 40.41 -0.89
N ARG A 327 40.77 39.76 -0.03
CA ARG A 327 42.15 39.36 -0.36
C ARG A 327 42.24 38.18 -1.33
N ARG A 328 41.27 37.28 -1.36
CA ARG A 328 41.33 35.99 -2.09
C ARG A 328 40.15 35.75 -3.01
N ARG A 329 39.42 36.80 -3.39
CA ARG A 329 38.19 36.73 -4.20
C ARG A 329 38.29 35.78 -5.38
N GLU A 330 39.32 35.89 -6.20
CA GLU A 330 39.50 35.05 -7.38
C GLU A 330 39.81 33.59 -7.06
N ALA A 331 40.57 33.33 -6.00
CA ALA A 331 40.84 31.96 -5.55
C ALA A 331 39.57 31.30 -5.00
N ILE A 332 38.79 32.04 -4.21
CA ILE A 332 37.51 31.58 -3.67
C ILE A 332 36.53 31.31 -4.82
N MET A 333 36.44 32.22 -5.79
CA MET A 333 35.55 32.05 -6.95
C MET A 333 35.89 30.80 -7.75
N ARG A 334 37.18 30.53 -8.00
CA ARG A 334 37.63 29.31 -8.68
C ARG A 334 37.27 28.04 -7.90
N VAL A 335 37.45 28.04 -6.58
CA VAL A 335 37.09 26.89 -5.74
C VAL A 335 35.57 26.67 -5.76
N ILE A 336 34.77 27.73 -5.59
CA ILE A 336 33.31 27.66 -5.63
C ILE A 336 32.83 27.13 -7.00
N GLN A 337 33.36 27.66 -8.10
CA GLN A 337 33.02 27.21 -9.46
C GLN A 337 33.33 25.72 -9.65
N ASN A 338 34.51 25.25 -9.23
CA ASN A 338 34.88 23.84 -9.30
C ASN A 338 33.93 22.95 -8.46
N TRP A 339 33.53 23.39 -7.28
CA TRP A 339 32.55 22.66 -6.47
C TRP A 339 31.15 22.65 -7.10
N ILE A 340 30.69 23.78 -7.65
CA ILE A 340 29.41 23.86 -8.36
C ILE A 340 29.41 22.92 -9.56
N GLU A 341 30.49 22.91 -10.34
CA GLU A 341 30.65 22.04 -11.49
C GLU A 341 30.64 20.57 -11.06
N LYS A 342 31.41 20.20 -10.05
CA LYS A 342 31.43 18.83 -9.49
C LYS A 342 30.06 18.39 -8.96
N LEU A 343 29.36 19.26 -8.23
CA LEU A 343 28.02 19.01 -7.73
C LEU A 343 27.01 18.89 -8.88
N THR A 344 27.23 19.53 -10.04
CA THR A 344 26.32 19.41 -11.19
C THR A 344 26.28 18.00 -11.74
N TYR A 345 27.40 17.27 -11.66
CA TYR A 345 27.51 15.86 -12.05
C TYR A 345 26.95 14.89 -11.02
N TRP A 346 26.77 15.31 -9.76
CA TRP A 346 26.17 14.48 -8.71
C TRP A 346 24.67 14.32 -8.92
N GLU A 347 24.12 13.17 -8.54
CA GLU A 347 22.69 12.91 -8.63
C GLU A 347 21.90 13.86 -7.71
#